data_AF-A0A925FZC3-F1
#
_entry.id   AF-A0A925FZC3-F1
#
_cell.length_a   1.000
_cell.length_b   1.000
_cell.length_c   1.000
_cell.angle_alpha   90.00
_cell.angle_beta   90.00
_cell.angle_gamma   90.00
#
_symmetry.space_group_name_H-M   'P 1'
#
loop_
_entity.id
_entity.type
_entity.pdbx_description
1 polymer ?
#
loop_
_entity_poly.entity_id
_entity_poly.type
_entity_poly.pdbx_seq_one_letter_code
_entity_poly.pdbx_strand_id
1 'polypeptide(L)'
;RRVDKPLLLGNVMATLQGTDAADKRIFIISGHLDNMRTSVMDRAGDAPGANDDASGVAAVIECARIMSKQSFPATIIFVGVSGEEQGLLGSGYMAERLKRDSVKVEAVLNNDIMGSNNSSETNIIDNTRIRVFSEGLSAFETDKTAANVRQLGLENDGRSRQLARYVKETGERYVDNLEVVMIYRNDRFLRGGDHTPFVQRGFAAVRITEMNENYYHQHQDVRKENGIQYGDLPEFMDFEYLRKNTAMNLSNLGNLAKAPSMPLDVKLEVRRLTNYTILSWKPPFNGKVSGYYILMRETTSAFWQKKFFTDKLEMMLPYSKDNYFFAVQSISEAGNESLPVVPVPAR
;
A
#
# COMPACT_ATOMS: atom_id res chain seq x y z
N ARG A 1 15.65 20.10 15.26
CA ARG A 1 16.29 19.20 14.27
C ARG A 1 16.50 17.88 14.98
N ARG A 2 16.02 16.74 14.45
CA ARG A 2 16.08 15.42 15.11
C ARG A 2 17.43 14.71 14.95
N VAL A 3 18.34 15.29 14.17
CA VAL A 3 19.72 14.86 13.98
C VAL A 3 20.62 16.06 14.26
N ASP A 4 21.58 15.89 15.17
CA ASP A 4 22.47 16.96 15.67
C ASP A 4 23.92 16.85 15.18
N LYS A 5 24.27 15.75 14.50
CA LYS A 5 25.61 15.51 13.94
C LYS A 5 25.49 14.93 12.53
N PRO A 6 26.46 15.21 11.63
CA PRO A 6 26.53 14.54 10.34
C PRO A 6 26.65 13.02 10.53
N LEU A 7 25.84 12.26 9.79
CA LEU A 7 25.81 10.79 9.81
C LEU A 7 25.73 10.28 8.37
N LEU A 8 26.43 9.18 8.09
CA LEU A 8 26.24 8.44 6.85
C LEU A 8 25.08 7.47 7.06
N LEU A 9 23.95 7.77 6.41
CA LEU A 9 22.72 6.98 6.47
C LEU A 9 22.51 6.27 5.14
N GLY A 10 22.01 5.03 5.16
CA GLY A 10 21.73 4.29 3.93
C GLY A 10 20.65 3.24 4.15
N ASN A 11 19.68 3.22 3.24
CA ASN A 11 18.68 2.15 3.20
C ASN A 11 19.35 0.83 2.78
N VAL A 12 18.93 -0.27 3.38
CA VAL A 12 19.34 -1.62 2.98
C VAL A 12 18.32 -2.16 1.99
N MET A 13 18.76 -2.52 0.78
CA MET A 13 17.88 -2.91 -0.31
C MET A 13 18.28 -4.25 -0.92
N ALA A 14 17.29 -5.10 -1.18
CA ALA A 14 17.42 -6.26 -2.04
C ALA A 14 16.47 -6.12 -3.23
N THR A 15 16.91 -6.52 -4.43
CA THR A 15 16.10 -6.44 -5.64
C THR A 15 15.97 -7.83 -6.25
N LEU A 16 14.72 -8.31 -6.33
CA LEU A 16 14.37 -9.48 -7.12
C LEU A 16 14.04 -8.99 -8.53
N GLN A 17 14.96 -9.20 -9.46
CA GLN A 17 14.82 -8.74 -10.84
C GLN A 17 13.70 -9.48 -11.56
N GLY A 18 12.86 -8.72 -12.27
CA GLY A 18 11.80 -9.27 -13.11
C GLY A 18 12.35 -10.07 -14.28
N THR A 19 11.63 -11.11 -14.71
CA THR A 19 12.02 -11.94 -15.85
C THR A 19 11.68 -11.32 -17.20
N ASP A 20 10.72 -10.38 -17.25
CA ASP A 20 10.37 -9.68 -18.48
C ASP A 20 11.19 -8.38 -18.59
N ALA A 21 12.17 -8.36 -19.49
CA ALA A 21 13.01 -7.19 -19.70
C ALA A 21 12.24 -5.95 -20.22
N ALA A 22 11.08 -6.14 -20.84
CA ALA A 22 10.21 -5.05 -21.28
C ALA A 22 9.37 -4.49 -20.12
N ASP A 23 9.16 -5.27 -19.06
CA ASP A 23 8.42 -4.84 -17.88
C ASP A 23 9.30 -3.99 -16.97
N LYS A 24 8.98 -2.69 -16.91
CA LYS A 24 9.71 -1.72 -16.09
C LYS A 24 9.06 -1.47 -14.74
N ARG A 25 7.95 -2.14 -14.44
CA ARG A 25 7.23 -1.95 -13.19
C ARG A 25 8.07 -2.42 -12.02
N ILE A 26 8.03 -1.63 -10.95
CA ILE A 26 8.64 -1.92 -9.68
C ILE A 26 7.58 -1.90 -8.59
N PHE A 27 7.55 -2.96 -7.79
CA PHE A 27 6.77 -3.06 -6.57
C PHE A 27 7.72 -3.00 -5.37
N ILE A 28 7.37 -2.21 -4.36
CA ILE A 28 8.22 -1.99 -3.19
C ILE A 28 7.49 -2.47 -1.95
N ILE A 29 8.19 -3.20 -1.09
CA ILE A 29 7.80 -3.45 0.29
C ILE A 29 8.85 -2.87 1.22
N SER A 30 8.41 -2.13 2.23
CA SER A 30 9.29 -1.46 3.19
C SER A 30 8.89 -1.71 4.64
N GLY A 31 9.87 -1.56 5.51
CA GLY A 31 9.80 -1.29 6.96
C GLY A 31 11.06 -0.52 7.36
N HIS A 32 11.11 0.07 8.56
CA HIS A 32 12.27 0.87 8.99
C HIS A 32 13.19 0.14 9.98
N LEU A 33 14.49 0.41 9.82
CA LEU A 33 15.58 -0.25 10.54
C LEU A 33 15.94 0.47 11.85
N ASP A 34 15.69 1.77 11.91
CA ASP A 34 15.92 2.56 13.11
C ASP A 34 14.79 2.39 14.12
N ASN A 35 15.09 2.76 15.36
CA ASN A 35 14.18 2.78 16.48
C ASN A 35 14.44 4.07 17.28
N MET A 36 13.58 4.33 18.27
CA MET A 36 13.85 5.41 19.21
C MET A 36 13.32 5.13 20.62
N ARG A 37 13.96 5.81 21.58
CA ARG A 37 13.49 5.95 22.97
C ARG A 37 12.43 7.03 23.08
N THR A 38 11.94 7.28 24.30
CA THR A 38 10.98 8.38 24.55
C THR A 38 11.50 9.74 24.09
N SER A 39 12.79 9.99 24.26
CA SER A 39 13.45 11.17 23.72
C SER A 39 14.12 10.85 22.38
N VAL A 40 13.67 11.50 21.31
CA VAL A 40 14.26 11.37 19.96
C VAL A 40 15.75 11.73 19.89
N MET A 41 16.26 12.46 20.88
CA MET A 41 17.68 12.86 20.95
C MET A 41 18.53 11.94 21.82
N ASP A 42 17.92 10.99 22.53
CA ASP A 42 18.63 10.03 23.36
C ASP A 42 19.11 8.85 22.52
N ARG A 43 20.44 8.66 22.52
CA ARG A 43 21.14 7.63 21.73
C ARG A 43 21.86 6.60 22.60
N ALA A 44 21.72 6.67 23.92
CA ALA A 44 22.56 5.92 24.86
C ALA A 44 21.85 4.70 25.47
N GLY A 45 20.54 4.78 25.70
CA GLY A 45 19.78 3.69 26.28
C GLY A 45 19.24 2.69 25.25
N ASP A 46 18.73 1.57 25.74
CA ASP A 46 18.12 0.53 24.91
C ASP A 46 16.78 1.00 24.31
N ALA A 47 16.60 0.73 23.02
CA ALA A 47 15.35 0.85 22.27
C ALA A 47 15.19 -0.41 21.41
N PRO A 48 14.62 -1.50 21.94
CA PRO A 48 14.61 -2.77 21.22
C PRO A 48 13.75 -2.74 19.93
N GLY A 49 12.65 -1.99 19.91
CA GLY A 49 11.86 -1.73 18.70
C GLY A 49 11.27 -3.00 18.07
N ALA A 50 10.80 -3.93 18.90
CA ALA A 50 10.34 -5.24 18.44
C ALA A 50 9.16 -5.16 17.47
N ASN A 51 8.23 -4.24 17.72
CA ASN A 51 7.10 -3.95 16.86
C ASN A 51 7.37 -2.76 15.93
N ASP A 52 8.04 -1.72 16.42
CA ASP A 52 8.35 -0.42 15.78
C ASP A 52 9.87 -0.29 15.50
N ASP A 53 10.39 -0.77 14.37
CA ASP A 53 9.70 -1.51 13.30
C ASP A 53 10.42 -2.81 12.91
N ALA A 54 10.97 -3.53 13.89
CA ALA A 54 11.50 -4.87 13.62
C ALA A 54 10.42 -5.82 13.05
N SER A 55 9.14 -5.56 13.33
CA SER A 55 8.01 -6.31 12.75
C SER A 55 7.87 -6.10 11.24
N GLY A 56 7.89 -4.85 10.75
CA GLY A 56 7.88 -4.53 9.32
C GLY A 56 9.12 -5.05 8.60
N VAL A 57 10.30 -4.91 9.20
CA VAL A 57 11.56 -5.45 8.66
C VAL A 57 11.53 -6.98 8.59
N ALA A 58 10.99 -7.66 9.61
CA ALA A 58 10.82 -9.11 9.58
C ALA A 58 9.89 -9.54 8.43
N ALA A 59 8.80 -8.80 8.18
CA ALA A 59 7.90 -9.06 7.06
C ALA A 59 8.59 -8.86 5.70
N VAL A 60 9.41 -7.82 5.55
CA VAL A 60 10.24 -7.58 4.36
C VAL A 60 11.19 -8.75 4.09
N ILE A 61 11.92 -9.20 5.11
CA ILE A 61 12.86 -10.32 5.00
C ILE A 61 12.14 -11.63 4.65
N GLU A 62 11.01 -11.91 5.29
CA GLU A 62 10.25 -13.14 5.04
C GLU A 62 9.64 -13.16 3.64
N CYS A 63 9.11 -12.03 3.16
CA CYS A 63 8.67 -11.89 1.78
C CYS A 63 9.84 -12.13 0.81
N ALA A 64 11.02 -11.56 1.06
CA ALA A 64 12.20 -11.79 0.23
C ALA A 64 12.62 -13.27 0.22
N ARG A 65 12.61 -13.94 1.38
CA ARG A 65 12.96 -15.36 1.52
C ARG A 65 12.03 -16.29 0.74
N ILE A 66 10.72 -16.01 0.75
CA ILE A 66 9.74 -16.81 0.02
C ILE A 66 9.78 -16.49 -1.48
N MET A 67 9.74 -15.20 -1.83
CA MET A 67 9.62 -14.77 -3.22
C MET A 67 10.89 -15.03 -4.03
N SER A 68 12.09 -14.99 -3.43
CA SER A 68 13.35 -15.32 -4.12
C SER A 68 13.43 -16.74 -4.68
N LYS A 69 12.55 -17.65 -4.22
CA LYS A 69 12.42 -19.02 -4.73
C LYS A 69 11.50 -19.13 -5.94
N GLN A 70 10.95 -18.01 -6.38
CA GLN A 70 10.00 -17.90 -7.47
C GLN A 70 10.48 -16.83 -8.46
N SER A 71 9.91 -16.87 -9.66
CA SER A 71 10.18 -15.87 -10.69
C SER A 71 8.93 -15.04 -10.95
N PHE A 72 9.12 -13.76 -11.22
CA PHE A 72 8.05 -12.80 -11.46
C PHE A 72 8.38 -11.99 -12.72
N PRO A 73 7.39 -11.68 -13.58
CA PRO A 73 7.60 -10.78 -14.72
C PRO A 73 8.14 -9.41 -14.31
N ALA A 74 7.56 -8.80 -13.27
CA ALA A 74 7.95 -7.49 -12.77
C ALA A 74 9.01 -7.54 -11.68
N THR A 75 9.69 -6.42 -11.47
CA THR A 75 10.75 -6.29 -10.45
C THR A 75 10.15 -5.97 -9.08
N ILE A 76 10.73 -6.57 -8.02
CA ILE A 76 10.34 -6.31 -6.64
C ILE A 76 11.56 -5.81 -5.85
N ILE A 77 11.37 -4.74 -5.09
CA ILE A 77 12.36 -4.19 -4.18
C ILE A 77 11.90 -4.41 -2.74
N PHE A 78 12.75 -5.07 -1.98
CA PHE A 78 12.63 -5.25 -0.53
C PHE A 78 13.56 -4.23 0.13
N VAL A 79 13.04 -3.35 0.99
CA VAL A 79 13.85 -2.30 1.59
C VAL A 79 13.62 -2.15 3.09
N GLY A 80 14.72 -2.18 3.84
CA GLY A 80 14.78 -1.61 5.19
C GLY A 80 15.23 -0.16 5.07
N VAL A 81 14.33 0.79 5.31
CA VAL A 81 14.66 2.22 5.26
C VAL A 81 15.27 2.66 6.58
N SER A 82 16.03 3.76 6.56
CA SER A 82 16.68 4.28 7.76
C SER A 82 16.24 5.69 8.07
N GLY A 83 16.21 6.05 9.36
CA GLY A 83 15.90 7.39 9.83
C GLY A 83 14.43 7.77 9.67
N GLU A 84 13.50 6.81 9.79
CA GLU A 84 12.06 7.09 9.93
C GLU A 84 11.84 8.03 11.11
N GLU A 85 12.42 7.65 12.26
CA GLU A 85 12.16 8.25 13.57
C GLU A 85 12.75 9.65 13.68
N GLN A 86 13.76 9.93 12.85
CA GLN A 86 14.38 11.24 12.72
C GLN A 86 13.76 12.12 11.62
N GLY A 87 12.65 11.68 11.02
CA GLY A 87 11.84 12.44 10.08
C GLY A 87 11.89 11.91 8.65
N LEU A 88 11.70 10.60 8.48
CA LEU A 88 11.53 9.95 7.18
C LEU A 88 12.71 10.16 6.22
N LEU A 89 13.94 10.15 6.76
CA LEU A 89 15.13 10.57 6.02
C LEU A 89 15.43 9.61 4.85
N GLY A 90 15.42 8.31 5.11
CA GLY A 90 15.73 7.27 4.14
C GLY A 90 14.66 7.10 3.07
N SER A 91 13.39 7.06 3.46
CA SER A 91 12.26 7.02 2.53
C SER A 91 12.14 8.31 1.72
N GLY A 92 12.38 9.46 2.33
CA GLY A 92 12.43 10.76 1.67
C GLY A 92 13.48 10.83 0.57
N TYR A 93 14.71 10.44 0.88
CA TYR A 93 15.81 10.37 -0.09
C TYR A 93 15.49 9.39 -1.23
N MET A 94 14.99 8.20 -0.90
CA MET A 94 14.66 7.17 -1.89
C MET A 94 13.54 7.63 -2.83
N ALA A 95 12.45 8.16 -2.29
CA ALA A 95 11.32 8.64 -3.08
C ALA A 95 11.73 9.79 -4.02
N GLU A 96 12.58 10.70 -3.55
CA GLU A 96 13.14 11.78 -4.38
C GLU A 96 13.98 11.24 -5.52
N ARG A 97 14.88 10.31 -5.23
CA ARG A 97 15.72 9.67 -6.25
C ARG A 97 14.89 8.93 -7.29
N LEU A 98 13.93 8.11 -6.86
CA LEU A 98 13.03 7.37 -7.75
C LEU A 98 12.24 8.32 -8.67
N LYS A 99 11.78 9.46 -8.12
CA LYS A 99 11.06 10.48 -8.90
C LYS A 99 11.96 11.14 -9.92
N ARG A 100 13.16 11.59 -9.50
CA ARG A 100 14.16 12.21 -10.37
C ARG A 100 14.58 11.28 -11.51
N ASP A 101 14.81 10.01 -11.18
CA ASP A 101 15.28 9.00 -12.12
C ASP A 101 14.10 8.40 -12.95
N SER A 102 12.87 8.93 -12.80
CA SER A 102 11.66 8.50 -13.52
C SER A 102 11.35 7.01 -13.43
N VAL A 103 11.67 6.40 -12.29
CA VAL A 103 11.48 4.98 -12.03
C VAL A 103 9.99 4.65 -11.95
N LYS A 104 9.57 3.58 -12.62
CA LYS A 104 8.17 3.15 -12.72
C LYS A 104 7.74 2.32 -11.50
N VAL A 105 7.65 2.98 -10.35
CA VAL A 105 7.09 2.37 -9.14
C VAL A 105 5.57 2.37 -9.22
N GLU A 106 4.97 1.18 -9.21
CA GLU A 106 3.53 0.99 -9.35
C GLU A 106 2.82 0.85 -8.00
N ALA A 107 3.49 0.27 -6.99
CA ALA A 107 2.99 0.22 -5.62
C ALA A 107 4.12 0.23 -4.58
N VAL A 108 3.85 0.87 -3.44
CA VAL A 108 4.67 0.80 -2.23
C VAL A 108 3.80 0.32 -1.07
N LEU A 109 4.16 -0.83 -0.51
CA LEU A 109 3.56 -1.40 0.69
C LEU A 109 4.47 -1.09 1.88
N ASN A 110 4.17 -0.02 2.61
CA ASN A 110 4.93 0.34 3.80
C ASN A 110 4.34 -0.35 5.02
N ASN A 111 5.15 -1.14 5.70
CA ASN A 111 4.79 -1.83 6.93
C ASN A 111 5.44 -1.10 8.09
N ASP A 112 4.64 -0.82 9.12
CA ASP A 112 5.09 -0.03 10.27
C ASP A 112 4.14 -0.37 11.43
N ILE A 113 4.70 -0.97 12.48
CA ILE A 113 4.02 -1.54 13.66
C ILE A 113 2.92 -2.52 13.25
N MET A 114 3.29 -3.76 12.93
CA MET A 114 2.37 -4.76 12.37
C MET A 114 2.32 -6.08 13.14
N GLY A 115 2.75 -6.09 14.41
CA GLY A 115 2.95 -7.30 15.19
C GLY A 115 2.34 -7.32 16.59
N SER A 116 1.75 -6.25 17.11
CA SER A 116 1.00 -6.28 18.36
C SER A 116 -0.52 -6.36 18.11
N ASN A 117 -1.22 -7.11 18.96
CA ASN A 117 -2.68 -7.29 18.86
C ASN A 117 -3.45 -6.55 19.96
N ASN A 118 -2.76 -5.87 20.88
CA ASN A 118 -3.37 -5.27 22.07
C ASN A 118 -3.25 -3.75 22.09
N SER A 119 -4.19 -3.07 22.77
CA SER A 119 -4.10 -1.63 23.03
C SER A 119 -3.82 -1.29 24.48
N SER A 120 -3.19 -0.14 24.68
CA SER A 120 -3.20 0.57 25.96
C SER A 120 -4.55 1.25 26.18
N GLU A 121 -4.96 1.40 27.44
CA GLU A 121 -6.15 2.12 27.91
C GLU A 121 -7.50 1.49 27.52
N THR A 122 -7.72 1.21 26.23
CA THR A 122 -8.99 0.63 25.74
C THR A 122 -9.06 -0.89 25.95
N ASN A 123 -7.95 -1.55 26.24
CA ASN A 123 -7.83 -2.99 26.53
C ASN A 123 -8.46 -3.88 25.45
N ILE A 124 -8.42 -3.44 24.19
CA ILE A 124 -8.87 -4.22 23.05
C ILE A 124 -7.74 -5.19 22.70
N ILE A 125 -8.09 -6.47 22.52
CA ILE A 125 -7.18 -7.50 22.02
C ILE A 125 -7.83 -8.10 20.78
N ASP A 126 -7.19 -7.93 19.64
CA ASP A 126 -7.73 -8.37 18.36
C ASP A 126 -6.61 -8.52 17.34
N ASN A 127 -6.43 -9.76 16.86
CA ASN A 127 -5.49 -10.08 15.79
C ASN A 127 -6.18 -10.33 14.45
N THR A 128 -7.47 -10.03 14.32
CA THR A 128 -8.26 -10.29 13.11
C THR A 128 -8.42 -9.07 12.22
N ARG A 129 -7.99 -7.88 12.65
CA ARG A 129 -8.10 -6.64 11.86
C ARG A 129 -6.75 -5.97 11.70
N ILE A 130 -6.47 -5.43 10.52
CA ILE A 130 -5.29 -4.59 10.23
C ILE A 130 -5.72 -3.32 9.47
N ARG A 131 -5.03 -2.21 9.72
CA ARG A 131 -5.34 -0.94 9.06
C ARG A 131 -4.47 -0.73 7.84
N VAL A 132 -5.08 -0.21 6.78
CA VAL A 132 -4.39 0.28 5.58
C VAL A 132 -4.70 1.76 5.39
N PHE A 133 -3.74 2.60 5.75
CA PHE A 133 -3.78 4.03 5.51
C PHE A 133 -3.42 4.35 4.06
N SER A 134 -4.12 5.35 3.58
CA SER A 134 -4.20 5.85 2.22
C SER A 134 -4.06 7.33 2.01
N GLU A 135 -3.59 7.88 0.90
CA GLU A 135 -4.01 9.24 0.54
C GLU A 135 -5.21 9.21 -0.41
N GLY A 136 -6.17 10.14 -0.23
CA GLY A 136 -7.30 10.32 -1.15
C GLY A 136 -6.87 11.13 -2.37
N LEU A 137 -6.78 12.45 -2.20
CA LEU A 137 -6.23 13.39 -3.18
C LEU A 137 -4.72 13.48 -3.01
N SER A 138 -3.95 13.24 -4.07
CA SER A 138 -2.50 13.35 -3.95
C SER A 138 -2.08 14.80 -3.67
N ALA A 139 -1.18 15.03 -2.72
CA ALA A 139 -0.53 16.34 -2.54
C ALA A 139 0.20 16.85 -3.80
N PHE A 140 0.45 15.95 -4.77
CA PHE A 140 1.05 16.24 -6.07
C PHE A 140 0.02 16.62 -7.16
N GLU A 141 -1.29 16.59 -6.87
CA GLU A 141 -2.32 16.89 -7.86
C GLU A 141 -2.29 18.35 -8.29
N THR A 142 -2.04 18.57 -9.58
CA THR A 142 -2.08 19.90 -10.20
C THR A 142 -3.52 20.42 -10.33
N ASP A 143 -3.68 21.73 -10.51
CA ASP A 143 -4.99 22.40 -10.64
C ASP A 143 -5.95 21.73 -11.64
N LYS A 144 -5.43 21.25 -12.77
CA LYS A 144 -6.24 20.54 -13.79
C LYS A 144 -6.76 19.19 -13.30
N THR A 145 -5.93 18.45 -12.56
CA THR A 145 -6.34 17.17 -11.95
C THR A 145 -7.38 17.40 -10.87
N ALA A 146 -7.17 18.40 -10.00
CA ALA A 146 -8.09 18.75 -8.94
C ALA A 146 -9.48 19.17 -9.47
N ALA A 147 -9.53 19.89 -10.60
CA ALA A 147 -10.80 20.24 -11.24
C ALA A 147 -11.57 18.99 -11.72
N ASN A 148 -10.88 18.04 -12.34
CA ASN A 148 -11.49 16.78 -12.78
C ASN A 148 -12.00 15.95 -11.60
N VAL A 149 -11.23 15.87 -10.50
CA VAL A 149 -11.65 15.15 -9.31
C VAL A 149 -12.95 15.73 -8.75
N ARG A 150 -13.03 17.05 -8.59
CA ARG A 150 -14.26 17.72 -8.13
C ARG A 150 -15.44 17.50 -9.07
N GLN A 151 -15.21 17.51 -10.38
CA GLN A 151 -16.27 17.33 -11.36
C GLN A 151 -16.84 15.90 -11.37
N LEU A 152 -15.98 14.91 -11.12
CA LEU A 152 -16.32 13.49 -11.25
C LEU A 152 -16.53 12.79 -9.90
N GLY A 153 -16.34 13.47 -8.77
CA GLY A 153 -16.48 12.89 -7.43
C GLY A 153 -15.42 11.84 -7.09
N LEU A 154 -14.19 12.03 -7.57
CA LEU A 154 -13.10 11.05 -7.46
C LEU A 154 -12.20 11.24 -6.24
N GLU A 155 -12.66 11.95 -5.20
CA GLU A 155 -11.86 12.28 -4.01
C GLU A 155 -11.37 11.03 -3.27
N ASN A 156 -12.10 9.92 -3.41
CA ASN A 156 -11.76 8.61 -2.83
C ASN A 156 -11.17 7.63 -3.86
N ASP A 157 -10.74 8.09 -5.03
CA ASP A 157 -10.31 7.23 -6.14
C ASP A 157 -8.87 7.45 -6.60
N GLY A 158 -8.09 8.23 -5.84
CA GLY A 158 -6.66 8.38 -6.06
C GLY A 158 -5.88 7.06 -6.04
N ARG A 159 -4.64 7.11 -6.55
CA ARG A 159 -3.81 5.90 -6.76
C ARG A 159 -3.59 5.08 -5.49
N SER A 160 -3.29 5.73 -4.37
CA SER A 160 -3.14 5.04 -3.08
C SER A 160 -4.45 4.42 -2.59
N ARG A 161 -5.62 4.97 -2.94
CA ARG A 161 -6.91 4.33 -2.64
C ARG A 161 -7.18 3.09 -3.45
N GLN A 162 -6.85 3.14 -4.74
CA GLN A 162 -6.94 1.95 -5.57
C GLN A 162 -6.00 0.85 -5.07
N LEU A 163 -4.78 1.21 -4.65
CA LEU A 163 -3.86 0.28 -4.00
C LEU A 163 -4.42 -0.27 -2.68
N ALA A 164 -5.00 0.54 -1.81
CA ALA A 164 -5.58 0.04 -0.56
C ALA A 164 -6.79 -0.88 -0.77
N ARG A 165 -7.65 -0.60 -1.76
CA ARG A 165 -8.73 -1.51 -2.16
C ARG A 165 -8.19 -2.84 -2.67
N TYR A 166 -7.13 -2.78 -3.47
CA TYR A 166 -6.44 -3.99 -3.94
C TYR A 166 -5.85 -4.79 -2.78
N VAL A 167 -5.19 -4.11 -1.84
CA VAL A 167 -4.63 -4.72 -0.61
C VAL A 167 -5.70 -5.44 0.19
N LYS A 168 -6.85 -4.79 0.38
CA LYS A 168 -8.01 -5.42 1.02
C LYS A 168 -8.48 -6.64 0.26
N GLU A 169 -8.82 -6.48 -1.02
CA GLU A 169 -9.45 -7.56 -1.79
C GLU A 169 -8.54 -8.79 -1.91
N THR A 170 -7.26 -8.59 -2.24
CA THR A 170 -6.30 -9.67 -2.38
C THR A 170 -5.87 -10.23 -1.02
N GLY A 171 -5.71 -9.37 -0.01
CA GLY A 171 -5.37 -9.79 1.35
C GLY A 171 -6.43 -10.74 1.93
N GLU A 172 -7.69 -10.31 1.91
CA GLU A 172 -8.82 -11.08 2.46
C GLU A 172 -9.15 -12.34 1.64
N ARG A 173 -8.77 -12.38 0.36
CA ARG A 173 -8.92 -13.57 -0.49
C ARG A 173 -7.97 -14.70 -0.11
N TYR A 174 -6.75 -14.36 0.34
CA TYR A 174 -5.67 -15.34 0.54
C TYR A 174 -5.25 -15.52 1.99
N VAL A 175 -5.73 -14.69 2.91
CA VAL A 175 -5.40 -14.76 4.33
C VAL A 175 -6.68 -14.94 5.13
N ASP A 176 -6.86 -16.13 5.67
CA ASP A 176 -8.01 -16.45 6.52
C ASP A 176 -7.99 -15.64 7.81
N ASN A 177 -9.17 -15.28 8.31
CA ASN A 177 -9.38 -14.58 9.58
C ASN A 177 -8.56 -13.28 9.71
N LEU A 178 -8.48 -12.53 8.60
CA LEU A 178 -7.93 -11.19 8.56
C LEU A 178 -8.88 -10.28 7.78
N GLU A 179 -9.39 -9.25 8.43
CA GLU A 179 -10.09 -8.12 7.82
C GLU A 179 -9.09 -6.96 7.64
N VAL A 180 -9.03 -6.44 6.42
CA VAL A 180 -8.28 -5.25 6.07
C VAL A 180 -9.22 -4.04 6.13
N VAL A 181 -8.97 -3.20 7.13
CA VAL A 181 -9.71 -1.97 7.39
C VAL A 181 -9.03 -0.81 6.67
N MET A 182 -9.68 -0.27 5.64
CA MET A 182 -9.16 0.92 4.95
C MET A 182 -9.39 2.17 5.80
N ILE A 183 -8.32 2.94 6.02
CA ILE A 183 -8.40 4.22 6.73
C ILE A 183 -8.24 5.37 5.72
N TYR A 184 -9.27 6.22 5.63
CA TYR A 184 -9.37 7.29 4.63
C TYR A 184 -8.58 8.55 4.97
N ARG A 185 -7.32 8.35 5.36
CA ARG A 185 -6.35 9.39 5.75
C ARG A 185 -4.94 8.90 5.45
N ASN A 186 -4.03 9.84 5.18
CA ASN A 186 -2.63 9.50 4.95
C ASN A 186 -2.03 8.83 6.19
N ASP A 187 -2.32 9.34 7.39
CA ASP A 187 -1.88 8.70 8.65
C ASP A 187 -2.82 9.07 9.82
N ARG A 188 -2.47 8.57 11.01
CA ARG A 188 -2.95 8.96 12.33
C ARG A 188 -2.71 10.45 12.56
N PHE A 189 -3.46 11.03 13.50
CA PHE A 189 -3.29 12.44 13.84
C PHE A 189 -1.87 12.73 14.33
N LEU A 190 -1.27 13.81 13.82
CA LEU A 190 0.06 14.31 14.21
C LEU A 190 1.23 13.33 13.95
N ARG A 191 1.00 12.28 13.17
CA ARG A 191 2.02 11.27 12.81
C ARG A 191 2.21 11.19 11.30
N GLY A 192 3.28 10.50 10.90
CA GLY A 192 3.58 10.12 9.53
C GLY A 192 4.18 8.72 9.53
N GLY A 193 4.65 8.31 8.36
CA GLY A 193 5.40 7.07 8.17
C GLY A 193 6.01 7.04 6.77
N ASP A 194 6.88 6.08 6.51
CA ASP A 194 7.74 6.05 5.32
C ASP A 194 7.02 6.00 3.97
N HIS A 195 5.73 5.67 3.92
CA HIS A 195 4.91 5.85 2.71
C HIS A 195 4.69 7.32 2.32
N THR A 196 4.71 8.25 3.28
CA THR A 196 4.33 9.66 3.08
C THR A 196 5.20 10.36 2.03
N PRO A 197 6.55 10.24 2.05
CA PRO A 197 7.39 10.89 1.04
C PRO A 197 7.17 10.36 -0.37
N PHE A 198 6.72 9.11 -0.53
CA PHE A 198 6.34 8.53 -1.82
C PHE A 198 5.03 9.12 -2.33
N VAL A 199 4.02 9.17 -1.47
CA VAL A 199 2.73 9.80 -1.76
C VAL A 199 2.91 11.25 -2.21
N GLN A 200 3.73 12.04 -1.49
CA GLN A 200 4.04 13.44 -1.82
C GLN A 200 4.73 13.62 -3.19
N ARG A 201 5.30 12.56 -3.75
CA ARG A 201 5.95 12.55 -5.06
C ARG A 201 5.10 11.90 -6.16
N GLY A 202 3.85 11.57 -5.84
CA GLY A 202 2.84 11.05 -6.76
C GLY A 202 2.90 9.53 -7.00
N PHE A 203 3.60 8.79 -6.14
CA PHE A 203 3.60 7.32 -6.16
C PHE A 203 2.36 6.79 -5.44
N ALA A 204 1.87 5.61 -5.87
CA ALA A 204 0.86 4.88 -5.13
C ALA A 204 1.53 4.18 -3.94
N ALA A 205 1.21 4.63 -2.74
CA ALA A 205 1.79 4.10 -1.51
C ALA A 205 0.75 4.03 -0.40
N VAL A 206 0.82 2.97 0.39
CA VAL A 206 -0.05 2.72 1.54
C VAL A 206 0.79 2.44 2.77
N ARG A 207 0.24 2.73 3.97
CA ARG A 207 0.79 2.26 5.24
C ARG A 207 -0.08 1.17 5.81
N ILE A 208 0.55 0.05 6.13
CA ILE A 208 -0.01 -1.14 6.74
C ILE A 208 0.44 -1.15 8.20
N THR A 209 -0.51 -1.20 9.12
CA THR A 209 -0.24 -1.03 10.55
C THR A 209 -1.32 -1.72 11.37
N GLU A 210 -0.95 -2.19 12.56
CA GLU A 210 -1.86 -2.85 13.50
C GLU A 210 -3.10 -2.01 13.79
N MET A 211 -4.22 -2.65 14.11
CA MET A 211 -5.48 -1.94 14.36
C MET A 211 -5.47 -1.18 15.69
N ASN A 212 -4.94 -1.83 16.72
CA ASN A 212 -5.01 -1.40 18.10
C ASN A 212 -3.59 -1.22 18.61
N GLU A 213 -3.22 0.01 18.90
CA GLU A 213 -1.87 0.35 19.32
C GLU A 213 -1.73 0.40 20.83
N ASN A 214 -0.59 -0.08 21.32
CA ASN A 214 -0.21 0.01 22.72
C ASN A 214 0.89 1.03 22.93
N TYR A 215 0.53 2.22 23.41
CA TYR A 215 1.50 3.31 23.61
C TYR A 215 2.48 3.07 24.75
N TYR A 216 2.26 2.05 25.61
CA TYR A 216 3.25 1.62 26.59
C TYR A 216 4.40 0.85 25.93
N HIS A 217 4.17 0.27 24.76
CA HIS A 217 5.11 -0.59 24.02
C HIS A 217 5.50 0.02 22.66
N GLN A 218 5.54 1.35 22.55
CA GLN A 218 6.12 2.08 21.40
C GLN A 218 7.35 2.85 21.88
N HIS A 219 7.55 4.10 21.43
CA HIS A 219 8.62 5.07 21.80
C HIS A 219 8.72 5.33 23.31
N GLN A 220 9.07 4.31 24.05
CA GLN A 220 9.07 4.23 25.49
C GLN A 220 10.40 3.68 25.96
N ASP A 221 10.97 4.33 26.95
CA ASP A 221 12.10 3.80 27.68
C ASP A 221 11.72 2.47 28.33
N VAL A 222 12.58 1.45 28.18
CA VAL A 222 12.41 0.16 28.86
C VAL A 222 12.48 0.38 30.37
N ARG A 223 11.33 0.24 31.03
CA ARG A 223 11.22 0.41 32.48
C ARG A 223 9.98 -0.29 33.00
N LYS A 224 9.95 -0.51 34.32
CA LYS A 224 8.74 -0.93 35.03
C LYS A 224 8.30 0.20 35.95
N GLU A 225 7.06 0.64 35.79
CA GLU A 225 6.51 1.77 36.55
C GLU A 225 5.05 1.48 36.90
N ASN A 226 4.68 1.60 38.18
CA ASN A 226 3.32 1.33 38.68
C ASN A 226 2.76 -0.04 38.26
N GLY A 227 3.63 -1.05 38.16
CA GLY A 227 3.26 -2.41 37.74
C GLY A 227 3.13 -2.60 36.22
N ILE A 228 3.25 -1.54 35.42
CA ILE A 228 3.23 -1.58 33.96
C ILE A 228 4.66 -1.73 33.45
N GLN A 229 4.86 -2.67 32.52
CA GLN A 229 6.10 -2.79 31.76
C GLN A 229 6.01 -1.88 30.54
N TYR A 230 6.99 -1.00 30.37
CA TYR A 230 7.12 -0.10 29.23
C TYR A 230 8.27 -0.55 28.33
N GLY A 231 8.21 -0.08 27.08
CA GLY A 231 9.19 -0.36 26.05
C GLY A 231 8.67 -1.39 25.06
N ASP A 232 9.10 -1.23 23.81
CA ASP A 232 8.73 -2.13 22.73
C ASP A 232 9.61 -3.39 22.74
N LEU A 233 9.08 -4.47 23.35
CA LEU A 233 9.79 -5.71 23.64
C LEU A 233 9.19 -6.91 22.90
N PRO A 234 10.01 -7.94 22.56
CA PRO A 234 9.52 -9.14 21.88
C PRO A 234 8.39 -9.89 22.61
N GLU A 235 8.28 -9.77 23.93
CA GLU A 235 7.22 -10.41 24.73
C GLU A 235 5.82 -9.83 24.47
N PHE A 236 5.72 -8.65 23.84
CA PHE A 236 4.45 -8.01 23.47
C PHE A 236 4.02 -8.31 22.05
N MET A 237 4.81 -9.09 21.31
CA MET A 237 4.49 -9.48 19.94
C MET A 237 3.46 -10.62 19.91
N ASP A 238 2.46 -10.48 19.06
CA ASP A 238 1.64 -11.60 18.58
C ASP A 238 2.22 -12.08 17.25
N PHE A 239 3.07 -13.11 17.31
CA PHE A 239 3.72 -13.66 16.12
C PHE A 239 2.74 -14.30 15.13
N GLU A 240 1.56 -14.76 15.58
CA GLU A 240 0.53 -15.27 14.67
C GLU A 240 -0.16 -14.12 13.93
N TYR A 241 -0.39 -12.99 14.61
CA TYR A 241 -0.84 -11.76 13.96
C TYR A 241 0.18 -11.28 12.93
N LEU A 242 1.45 -11.18 13.30
CA LEU A 242 2.54 -10.80 12.41
C LEU A 242 2.63 -11.73 11.20
N ARG A 243 2.45 -13.04 11.39
CA ARG A 243 2.42 -14.03 10.30
C ARG A 243 1.29 -13.74 9.32
N LYS A 244 0.06 -13.46 9.79
CA LYS A 244 -1.10 -13.11 8.93
C LYS A 244 -0.84 -11.82 8.15
N ASN A 245 -0.32 -10.80 8.82
CA ASN A 245 -0.03 -9.50 8.22
C ASN A 245 1.10 -9.60 7.18
N THR A 246 2.09 -10.46 7.42
CA THR A 246 3.14 -10.80 6.45
C THR A 246 2.58 -11.55 5.25
N ALA A 247 1.70 -12.54 5.48
CA ALA A 247 1.04 -13.28 4.40
C ALA A 247 0.19 -12.37 3.50
N MET A 248 -0.43 -11.33 4.07
CA MET A 248 -1.18 -10.33 3.31
C MET A 248 -0.27 -9.49 2.39
N ASN A 249 0.92 -9.10 2.87
CA ASN A 249 1.91 -8.44 2.01
C ASN A 249 2.38 -9.37 0.88
N LEU A 250 2.69 -10.62 1.22
CA LEU A 250 3.15 -11.63 0.26
C LEU A 250 2.11 -11.90 -0.83
N SER A 251 0.82 -12.04 -0.46
CA SER A 251 -0.25 -12.29 -1.44
C SER A 251 -0.43 -11.10 -2.39
N ASN A 252 -0.36 -9.88 -1.87
CA ASN A 252 -0.44 -8.66 -2.66
C ASN A 252 0.74 -8.50 -3.63
N LEU A 253 1.97 -8.61 -3.14
CA LEU A 253 3.18 -8.54 -3.98
C LEU A 253 3.18 -9.63 -5.04
N GLY A 254 2.85 -10.87 -4.65
CA GLY A 254 2.81 -12.01 -5.55
C GLY A 254 1.77 -11.86 -6.65
N ASN A 255 0.58 -11.31 -6.33
CA ASN A 255 -0.47 -11.05 -7.30
C ASN A 255 -0.05 -9.92 -8.26
N LEU A 256 0.34 -8.77 -7.73
CA LEU A 256 0.75 -7.60 -8.53
C LEU A 256 1.93 -7.89 -9.46
N ALA A 257 2.96 -8.59 -8.96
CA ALA A 257 4.16 -8.87 -9.74
C ALA A 257 3.93 -9.92 -10.86
N LYS A 258 2.89 -10.76 -10.75
CA LYS A 258 2.48 -11.72 -11.79
C LYS A 258 1.43 -11.17 -12.75
N ALA A 259 0.68 -10.14 -12.35
CA ALA A 259 -0.36 -9.54 -13.18
C ALA A 259 0.24 -8.86 -14.42
N PRO A 260 -0.51 -8.76 -15.53
CA PRO A 260 -0.15 -7.84 -16.61
C PRO A 260 -0.15 -6.40 -16.10
N SER A 261 0.50 -5.47 -16.83
CA SER A 261 0.40 -4.05 -16.47
C SER A 261 -1.03 -3.55 -16.61
N MET A 262 -1.37 -2.41 -16.02
CA MET A 262 -2.72 -1.83 -16.13
C MET A 262 -3.18 -1.62 -17.59
N PRO A 263 -4.48 -1.78 -17.90
CA PRO A 263 -5.03 -1.41 -19.21
C PRO A 263 -4.82 0.09 -19.49
N LEU A 264 -4.63 0.43 -20.75
CA LEU A 264 -4.33 1.79 -21.18
C LEU A 264 -5.59 2.49 -21.70
N ASP A 265 -5.60 3.82 -21.70
CA ASP A 265 -6.67 4.65 -22.29
C ASP A 265 -8.09 4.18 -21.91
N VAL A 266 -8.32 3.88 -20.64
CA VAL A 266 -9.63 3.44 -20.15
C VAL A 266 -10.61 4.61 -20.22
N LYS A 267 -11.68 4.44 -20.99
CA LYS A 267 -12.61 5.49 -21.39
C LYS A 267 -14.04 5.12 -21.07
N LEU A 268 -14.78 6.11 -20.57
CA LEU A 268 -16.22 6.07 -20.37
C LEU A 268 -16.90 6.91 -21.45
N GLU A 269 -17.74 6.30 -22.29
CA GLU A 269 -18.48 7.01 -23.34
C GLU A 269 -19.53 7.96 -22.74
N VAL A 270 -19.46 9.24 -23.12
CA VAL A 270 -20.37 10.30 -22.64
C VAL A 270 -21.03 11.12 -23.77
N ARG A 271 -20.80 10.79 -25.05
CA ARG A 271 -21.46 11.44 -26.20
C ARG A 271 -22.97 11.22 -26.22
N ARG A 272 -23.41 10.03 -25.82
CA ARG A 272 -24.81 9.60 -25.90
C ARG A 272 -25.45 9.67 -24.52
N LEU A 273 -26.61 10.30 -24.42
CA LEU A 273 -27.44 10.28 -23.23
C LEU A 273 -28.19 8.95 -23.16
N THR A 274 -27.72 8.05 -22.29
CA THR A 274 -28.26 6.70 -22.12
C THR A 274 -28.03 6.22 -20.69
N ASN A 275 -28.89 5.30 -20.23
CA ASN A 275 -28.78 4.62 -18.93
C ASN A 275 -27.86 3.39 -18.98
N TYR A 276 -27.26 3.09 -20.14
CA TYR A 276 -26.21 2.10 -20.26
C TYR A 276 -24.83 2.76 -20.04
N THR A 277 -23.91 2.00 -19.47
CA THR A 277 -22.50 2.38 -19.37
C THR A 277 -21.73 1.67 -20.46
N ILE A 278 -21.00 2.41 -21.29
CA ILE A 278 -20.11 1.84 -22.30
C ILE A 278 -18.68 2.22 -21.94
N LEU A 279 -17.86 1.21 -21.71
CA LEU A 279 -16.44 1.34 -21.40
C LEU A 279 -15.62 0.77 -22.56
N SER A 280 -14.48 1.41 -22.85
CA SER A 280 -13.50 0.90 -23.80
C SER A 280 -12.09 1.16 -23.28
N TRP A 281 -11.12 0.35 -23.67
CA TRP A 281 -9.73 0.47 -23.25
C TRP A 281 -8.79 -0.10 -24.30
N LYS A 282 -7.50 0.15 -24.12
CA LYS A 282 -6.43 -0.48 -24.90
C LYS A 282 -5.75 -1.57 -24.06
N PRO A 283 -5.17 -2.58 -24.72
CA PRO A 283 -4.34 -3.56 -24.06
C PRO A 283 -3.21 -2.92 -23.25
N PRO A 284 -2.78 -3.58 -22.18
CA PRO A 284 -1.64 -3.13 -21.39
C PRO A 284 -0.32 -3.21 -22.16
N PHE A 285 0.70 -2.47 -21.70
CA PHE A 285 2.01 -2.46 -22.34
C PHE A 285 2.81 -3.75 -22.08
N ASN A 286 2.68 -4.34 -20.89
CA ASN A 286 3.40 -5.54 -20.47
C ASN A 286 2.46 -6.67 -20.03
N GLY A 287 2.95 -7.90 -20.19
CA GLY A 287 2.29 -9.11 -19.74
C GLY A 287 1.26 -9.68 -20.72
N LYS A 288 1.05 -10.99 -20.63
CA LYS A 288 0.04 -11.71 -21.42
C LYS A 288 -1.33 -11.63 -20.75
N VAL A 289 -2.29 -11.03 -21.44
CA VAL A 289 -3.65 -10.85 -20.94
C VAL A 289 -4.56 -12.01 -21.35
N SER A 290 -5.30 -12.56 -20.39
CA SER A 290 -6.35 -13.57 -20.63
C SER A 290 -7.76 -12.95 -20.69
N GLY A 291 -7.92 -11.74 -20.14
CA GLY A 291 -9.16 -10.97 -20.17
C GLY A 291 -9.09 -9.75 -19.25
N TYR A 292 -10.26 -9.17 -18.99
CA TYR A 292 -10.43 -7.96 -18.20
C TYR A 292 -11.59 -8.12 -17.22
N TYR A 293 -11.43 -7.51 -16.05
CA TYR A 293 -12.55 -7.27 -15.13
C TYR A 293 -12.97 -5.82 -15.22
N ILE A 294 -14.27 -5.59 -15.43
CA ILE A 294 -14.91 -4.31 -15.18
C ILE A 294 -15.41 -4.34 -13.75
N LEU A 295 -14.90 -3.43 -12.94
CA LEU A 295 -15.30 -3.24 -11.56
C LEU A 295 -16.44 -2.23 -11.50
N MET A 296 -17.37 -2.42 -10.57
CA MET A 296 -18.44 -1.47 -10.30
C MET A 296 -18.69 -1.34 -8.81
N ARG A 297 -18.95 -0.11 -8.35
CA ARG A 297 -19.41 0.18 -6.99
C ARG A 297 -20.38 1.35 -6.96
N GLU A 298 -21.22 1.38 -5.95
CA GLU A 298 -22.01 2.57 -5.61
C GLU A 298 -21.09 3.75 -5.26
N THR A 299 -21.55 4.97 -5.50
CA THR A 299 -20.78 6.19 -5.26
C THR A 299 -20.42 6.39 -3.79
N THR A 300 -21.22 5.83 -2.88
CA THR A 300 -20.99 5.84 -1.42
C THR A 300 -20.20 4.63 -0.92
N SER A 301 -20.05 3.57 -1.72
CA SER A 301 -19.33 2.36 -1.31
C SER A 301 -17.82 2.60 -1.30
N ALA A 302 -17.17 2.19 -0.21
CA ALA A 302 -15.72 2.20 -0.11
C ALA A 302 -15.03 1.15 -1.00
N PHE A 303 -15.75 0.10 -1.41
CA PHE A 303 -15.18 -1.10 -2.04
C PHE A 303 -15.81 -1.37 -3.40
N TRP A 304 -15.06 -2.05 -4.27
CA TRP A 304 -15.62 -2.64 -5.50
C TRP A 304 -16.59 -3.75 -5.13
N GLN A 305 -17.84 -3.64 -5.57
CA GLN A 305 -18.93 -4.55 -5.15
C GLN A 305 -19.25 -5.59 -6.22
N LYS A 306 -18.99 -5.31 -7.50
CA LYS A 306 -19.22 -6.23 -8.61
C LYS A 306 -18.02 -6.28 -9.55
N LYS A 307 -17.82 -7.46 -10.15
CA LYS A 307 -16.85 -7.72 -11.22
C LYS A 307 -17.56 -8.35 -12.41
N PHE A 308 -17.29 -7.84 -13.61
CA PHE A 308 -17.79 -8.39 -14.86
C PHE A 308 -16.59 -8.78 -15.74
N PHE A 309 -16.54 -10.04 -16.19
CA PHE A 309 -15.46 -10.53 -17.03
C PHE A 309 -15.75 -10.27 -18.51
N THR A 310 -14.70 -9.95 -19.27
CA THR A 310 -14.73 -9.99 -20.74
C THR A 310 -13.32 -10.23 -21.31
N ASP A 311 -13.25 -10.88 -22.47
CA ASP A 311 -12.04 -11.00 -23.29
C ASP A 311 -11.93 -9.87 -24.34
N LYS A 312 -12.96 -9.01 -24.45
CA LYS A 312 -13.02 -7.88 -25.37
C LYS A 312 -12.35 -6.65 -24.78
N LEU A 313 -12.16 -5.64 -25.63
CA LEU A 313 -11.61 -4.32 -25.26
C LEU A 313 -12.71 -3.26 -25.04
N GLU A 314 -13.96 -3.69 -25.01
CA GLU A 314 -15.12 -2.87 -24.73
C GLU A 314 -16.19 -3.68 -24.00
N MET A 315 -17.00 -3.01 -23.19
CA MET A 315 -18.15 -3.61 -22.56
C MET A 315 -19.29 -2.59 -22.40
N MET A 316 -20.51 -3.03 -22.74
CA MET A 316 -21.73 -2.31 -22.42
C MET A 316 -22.39 -2.96 -21.20
N LEU A 317 -22.73 -2.17 -20.19
CA LEU A 317 -23.36 -2.60 -18.96
C LEU A 317 -24.73 -1.92 -18.79
N PRO A 318 -25.76 -2.63 -18.31
CA PRO A 318 -27.10 -2.09 -18.06
C PRO A 318 -27.17 -1.30 -16.74
N TYR A 319 -26.18 -0.46 -16.48
CA TYR A 319 -26.07 0.38 -15.29
C TYR A 319 -25.76 1.81 -15.72
N SER A 320 -26.43 2.80 -15.11
CA SER A 320 -26.17 4.20 -15.42
C SER A 320 -24.84 4.65 -14.82
N LYS A 321 -23.97 5.23 -15.66
CA LYS A 321 -22.68 5.83 -15.24
C LYS A 321 -22.82 6.98 -14.24
N ASP A 322 -24.03 7.52 -14.11
CA ASP A 322 -24.31 8.63 -13.21
C ASP A 322 -24.53 8.13 -11.76
N ASN A 323 -24.80 6.83 -11.57
CA ASN A 323 -25.13 6.22 -10.28
C ASN A 323 -24.00 5.36 -9.69
N TYR A 324 -22.97 5.05 -10.48
CA TYR A 324 -21.93 4.08 -10.10
C TYR A 324 -20.56 4.55 -10.57
N PHE A 325 -19.54 4.18 -9.80
CA PHE A 325 -18.16 4.21 -10.28
C PHE A 325 -17.79 2.91 -10.94
N PHE A 326 -16.90 3.02 -11.93
CA PHE A 326 -16.36 1.91 -12.68
C PHE A 326 -14.83 1.94 -12.68
N ALA A 327 -14.21 0.80 -12.90
CA ALA A 327 -12.80 0.68 -13.23
C ALA A 327 -12.54 -0.56 -14.09
N VAL A 328 -11.36 -0.64 -14.71
CA VAL A 328 -10.95 -1.82 -15.49
C VAL A 328 -9.63 -2.36 -14.96
N GLN A 329 -9.53 -3.68 -14.83
CA GLN A 329 -8.30 -4.42 -14.53
C GLN A 329 -7.98 -5.37 -15.67
N SER A 330 -6.69 -5.55 -15.97
CA SER A 330 -6.23 -6.65 -16.80
C SER A 330 -5.97 -7.89 -15.95
N ILE A 331 -6.16 -9.07 -16.55
CA ILE A 331 -6.03 -10.36 -15.86
C ILE A 331 -5.02 -11.23 -16.63
N SER A 332 -4.14 -11.92 -15.93
CA SER A 332 -3.26 -12.95 -16.51
C SER A 332 -3.97 -14.30 -16.68
N GLU A 333 -3.36 -15.24 -17.39
CA GLU A 333 -3.86 -16.62 -17.49
C GLU A 333 -3.97 -17.32 -16.13
N ALA A 334 -3.13 -16.94 -15.16
CA ALA A 334 -3.15 -17.47 -13.79
C ALA A 334 -4.19 -16.76 -12.88
N GLY A 335 -4.98 -15.83 -13.41
CA GLY A 335 -5.99 -15.09 -12.67
C GLY A 335 -5.45 -13.89 -11.86
N ASN A 336 -4.17 -13.54 -12.01
CA ASN A 336 -3.59 -12.37 -11.35
C ASN A 336 -4.05 -11.05 -11.99
N GLU A 337 -4.47 -10.10 -11.17
CA GLU A 337 -5.11 -8.85 -11.60
C GLU A 337 -4.19 -7.64 -11.42
N SER A 338 -4.18 -6.72 -12.39
CA SER A 338 -3.49 -5.44 -12.25
C SER A 338 -4.18 -4.54 -11.21
N LEU A 339 -3.56 -3.40 -10.87
CA LEU A 339 -4.32 -2.33 -10.22
C LEU A 339 -5.49 -1.86 -11.11
N PRO A 340 -6.61 -1.42 -10.52
CA PRO A 340 -7.76 -0.94 -11.28
C PRO A 340 -7.52 0.48 -11.82
N VAL A 341 -7.94 0.69 -13.06
CA VAL A 341 -7.89 2.00 -13.72
C VAL A 341 -9.29 2.58 -13.80
N VAL A 342 -9.50 3.71 -13.12
CA VAL A 342 -10.73 4.50 -13.20
C VAL A 342 -10.79 5.17 -14.59
N PRO A 343 -11.91 5.05 -15.32
CA PRO A 343 -12.02 5.58 -16.67
C PRO A 343 -12.05 7.12 -16.66
N VAL A 344 -11.59 7.70 -17.76
CA VAL A 344 -11.81 9.12 -18.05
C VAL A 344 -13.01 9.28 -19.00
N PRO A 345 -13.85 10.32 -18.83
CA PRO A 345 -14.91 10.62 -19.79
C PRO A 345 -14.33 10.87 -21.19
N ALA A 346 -14.86 10.15 -22.17
CA ALA A 346 -14.52 10.29 -23.57
C ALA A 346 -15.72 10.82 -24.36
N ARG A 347 -15.47 11.96 -25.00
CA ARG A 347 -16.41 12.67 -25.85
C ARG A 347 -16.14 12.48 -27.31
#